data_AF-A0A0Q4TYW4-F1
#
_entry.id   AF-A0A0Q4TYW4-F1
#
_cell.length_a   1.000
_cell.length_b   1.000
_cell.length_c   1.000
_cell.angle_alpha   90.00
_cell.angle_beta   90.00
_cell.angle_gamma   90.00
#
_symmetry.space_group_name_H-M   'P 1'
#
loop_
_entity.id
_entity.type
_entity.pdbx_description
1 polymer ?
#
loop_
_entity_poly.entity_id
_entity_poly.type
_entity_poly.pdbx_seq_one_letter_code
_entity_poly.pdbx_strand_id
1 'polypeptide(L)'
;MKALLARAHLEEEDDWSGLFSGLHRDVLALQDAPAVTGTGPQIDYGAASMRQLRQLHEIVETVGEICDGFMSQPRCQGEDDRFPAPGLFVDWLTGECDLVLDACRREAAHRKPLGNSDKHERLAIIARAVLDNSDKAKSAAFARDVQAAVA
;
A
#
# COMPACT_ATOMS: atom_id res chain seq x y z
N MET A 1 49.40 19.95 3.37
CA MET A 1 48.22 20.73 3.82
C MET A 1 47.17 20.72 2.71
N LYS A 2 46.32 19.69 2.71
CA LYS A 2 45.27 19.42 1.73
C LYS A 2 43.95 20.04 2.22
N ALA A 3 43.63 21.25 1.76
CA ALA A 3 42.36 21.89 2.11
C ALA A 3 41.89 22.87 1.02
N LEU A 4 41.86 22.43 -0.25
CA LEU A 4 41.36 23.27 -1.36
C LEU A 4 40.68 22.45 -2.49
N LEU A 5 40.04 21.31 -2.15
CA LEU A 5 39.26 20.51 -3.11
C LEU A 5 38.00 19.87 -2.49
N ALA A 6 37.25 20.61 -1.67
CA ALA A 6 35.99 20.10 -1.09
C ALA A 6 34.88 21.15 -1.06
N ARG A 7 34.78 22.00 -2.08
CA ARG A 7 33.79 23.10 -2.11
C ARG A 7 33.26 23.43 -3.50
N ALA A 8 32.87 22.41 -4.27
CA ALA A 8 32.35 22.62 -5.61
C ALA A 8 31.20 21.68 -6.06
N HIS A 9 30.52 20.95 -5.17
CA HIS A 9 29.46 20.03 -5.63
C HIS A 9 28.27 19.80 -4.68
N LEU A 10 27.84 20.80 -3.92
CA LEU A 10 26.58 20.72 -3.15
C LEU A 10 25.82 22.06 -3.21
N GLU A 11 25.58 22.54 -4.43
CA GLU A 11 24.57 23.57 -4.72
C GLU A 11 23.65 23.01 -5.80
N GLU A 12 22.93 21.94 -5.47
CA GLU A 12 21.61 21.72 -6.02
C GLU A 12 20.68 22.04 -4.84
N GLU A 13 20.23 23.30 -4.78
CA GLU A 13 19.13 23.69 -3.92
C GLU A 13 17.93 22.85 -4.36
N ASP A 14 17.62 21.79 -3.61
CA ASP A 14 16.34 21.11 -3.72
C ASP A 14 15.26 22.13 -3.32
N ASP A 15 14.72 22.81 -4.33
CA ASP A 15 13.58 23.70 -4.20
C ASP A 15 12.31 22.87 -3.94
N TRP A 16 12.17 22.41 -2.69
CA TRP A 16 10.97 21.74 -2.20
C TRP A 16 9.75 22.67 -2.13
N SER A 17 9.91 23.97 -2.35
CA SER A 17 8.81 24.94 -2.22
C SER A 17 7.70 24.71 -3.25
N GLY A 18 8.05 24.21 -4.43
CA GLY A 18 7.09 23.79 -5.47
C GLY A 18 6.23 22.57 -5.05
N LEU A 19 6.82 21.64 -4.31
CA LEU A 19 6.15 20.41 -3.86
C LEU A 19 5.14 20.72 -2.74
N PHE A 20 5.51 21.59 -1.80
CA PHE A 20 4.64 22.01 -0.71
C PHE A 20 3.52 22.95 -1.15
N SER A 21 3.76 23.79 -2.16
CA SER A 21 2.73 24.69 -2.70
C SER A 21 1.69 23.97 -3.57
N GLY A 22 2.08 22.88 -4.25
CA GLY A 22 1.15 21.95 -4.88
C GLY A 22 0.29 21.22 -3.85
N LEU A 23 0.93 20.58 -2.86
CA LEU A 23 0.22 19.83 -1.82
C LEU A 23 -0.71 20.72 -0.98
N HIS A 24 -0.30 21.95 -0.65
CA HIS A 24 -1.15 22.90 0.08
C HIS A 24 -2.40 23.30 -0.72
N ARG A 25 -2.25 23.52 -2.03
CA ARG A 25 -3.38 23.81 -2.94
C ARG A 25 -4.31 22.60 -3.05
N ASP A 26 -3.76 21.39 -3.12
CA ASP A 26 -4.52 20.16 -3.24
C ASP A 26 -5.28 19.84 -1.94
N VAL A 27 -4.68 20.12 -0.77
CA VAL A 27 -5.34 20.00 0.54
C VAL A 27 -6.48 21.01 0.69
N LEU A 28 -6.30 22.26 0.26
CA LEU A 28 -7.38 23.26 0.25
C LEU A 28 -8.50 22.86 -0.73
N ALA A 29 -8.15 22.31 -1.89
CA ALA A 29 -9.13 21.79 -2.84
C ALA A 29 -9.91 20.58 -2.29
N LEU A 30 -9.30 19.76 -1.43
CA LEU A 30 -9.97 18.66 -0.72
C LEU A 30 -10.89 19.15 0.41
N GLN A 31 -10.62 20.32 1.01
CA GLN A 31 -11.49 20.93 2.02
C GLN A 31 -12.78 21.51 1.41
N ASP A 32 -12.70 22.02 0.17
CA ASP A 32 -13.85 22.52 -0.59
C ASP A 32 -14.52 21.44 -1.47
N ALA A 33 -13.96 20.23 -1.51
CA ALA A 33 -14.62 19.11 -2.16
C ALA A 33 -15.92 18.78 -1.40
N PRO A 34 -17.06 18.60 -2.10
CA PRO A 34 -18.29 18.17 -1.44
C PRO A 34 -17.96 16.89 -0.67
N ALA A 35 -18.34 16.84 0.61
CA ALA A 35 -18.20 15.63 1.41
C ALA A 35 -18.71 14.46 0.58
N VAL A 36 -17.80 13.57 0.19
CA VAL A 36 -18.10 12.44 -0.67
C VAL A 36 -18.93 11.48 0.18
N THR A 37 -20.24 11.75 0.22
CA THR A 37 -21.25 10.95 0.92
C THR A 37 -21.68 9.73 0.10
N GLY A 38 -21.11 9.56 -1.10
CA GLY A 38 -21.17 8.32 -1.85
C GLY A 38 -19.85 7.59 -1.70
N THR A 39 -19.88 6.34 -1.21
CA THR A 39 -18.78 5.40 -1.41
C THR A 39 -18.32 5.54 -2.86
N GLY A 40 -17.04 5.84 -3.09
CA GLY A 40 -16.45 5.86 -4.43
C GLY A 40 -16.78 4.57 -5.20
N PRO A 41 -16.48 4.48 -6.51
CA PRO A 41 -16.83 3.30 -7.31
C PRO A 41 -16.48 2.01 -6.55
N GLN A 42 -17.50 1.30 -6.08
CA GLN A 42 -17.30 0.07 -5.32
C GLN A 42 -16.61 -0.90 -6.25
N ILE A 43 -15.37 -1.26 -5.92
CA ILE A 43 -14.60 -2.20 -6.71
C ILE A 43 -15.36 -3.53 -6.67
N ASP A 44 -15.87 -3.97 -7.82
CA ASP A 44 -16.43 -5.31 -7.96
C ASP A 44 -15.28 -6.30 -8.09
N TYR A 45 -14.79 -6.77 -6.94
CA TYR A 45 -13.73 -7.78 -6.87
C TYR A 45 -14.13 -9.04 -7.64
N GLY A 46 -15.42 -9.42 -7.64
CA GLY A 46 -15.99 -10.58 -8.30
C GLY A 46 -15.93 -10.54 -9.83
N ALA A 47 -16.02 -9.34 -10.41
CA ALA A 47 -15.90 -9.13 -11.86
C ALA A 47 -14.45 -8.92 -12.34
N ALA A 48 -13.53 -8.53 -11.45
CA ALA A 48 -12.12 -8.31 -11.79
C ALA A 48 -11.42 -9.62 -12.20
N SER A 49 -10.51 -9.62 -13.16
CA SER A 49 -9.61 -10.76 -13.44
C SER A 49 -8.58 -10.97 -12.33
N MET A 50 -7.96 -12.15 -12.24
CA MET A 50 -6.92 -12.41 -11.23
C MET A 50 -5.73 -11.44 -11.35
N ARG A 51 -5.34 -11.08 -12.57
CA ARG A 51 -4.32 -10.05 -12.84
C ARG A 51 -4.73 -8.67 -12.32
N GLN A 52 -6.00 -8.28 -12.48
CA GLN A 52 -6.49 -7.00 -11.95
C GLN A 52 -6.52 -7.02 -10.41
N LEU A 53 -6.91 -8.14 -9.81
CA LEU A 53 -6.83 -8.31 -8.36
C LEU A 53 -5.37 -8.21 -7.86
N ARG A 54 -4.41 -8.78 -8.59
CA ARG A 54 -2.97 -8.66 -8.28
C ARG A 54 -2.52 -7.21 -8.33
N GLN A 55 -2.80 -6.52 -9.43
CA GLN A 55 -2.38 -5.12 -9.63
C GLN A 55 -2.97 -4.22 -8.54
N LEU A 56 -4.24 -4.41 -8.20
CA LEU A 56 -4.89 -3.68 -7.12
C LEU A 56 -4.21 -3.98 -5.77
N HIS A 57 -3.94 -5.25 -5.48
CA HIS A 57 -3.25 -5.64 -4.25
C HIS A 57 -1.86 -4.99 -4.15
N GLU A 58 -1.05 -5.02 -5.21
CA GLU A 58 0.30 -4.43 -5.22
C GLU A 58 0.27 -2.90 -5.04
N ILE A 59 -0.66 -2.22 -5.70
CA ILE A 59 -0.83 -0.77 -5.55
C ILE A 59 -1.19 -0.43 -4.10
N VAL A 60 -2.18 -1.13 -3.54
CA VAL A 60 -2.66 -0.85 -2.18
C VAL A 60 -1.63 -1.23 -1.13
N GLU A 61 -0.89 -2.32 -1.33
CA GLU A 61 0.23 -2.70 -0.47
C GLU A 61 1.32 -1.61 -0.47
N THR A 62 1.66 -1.06 -1.64
CA THR A 62 2.60 0.05 -1.76
C THR A 62 2.09 1.30 -1.04
N VAL A 63 0.80 1.63 -1.18
CA VAL A 63 0.18 2.76 -0.48
C VAL A 63 0.21 2.55 1.03
N GLY A 64 -0.07 1.33 1.50
CA GLY A 64 0.04 0.97 2.92
C GLY A 64 1.46 1.16 3.47
N GLU A 65 2.48 0.71 2.76
CA GLU A 65 3.88 0.92 3.15
C GLU A 65 4.27 2.40 3.19
N ILE A 66 3.74 3.20 2.26
CA ILE A 66 3.90 4.66 2.27
C ILE A 66 3.22 5.27 3.49
N CYS A 67 1.99 4.83 3.82
CA CYS A 67 1.26 5.26 5.02
C CYS A 67 2.04 4.93 6.29
N ASP A 68 2.60 3.72 6.41
CA ASP A 68 3.47 3.34 7.54
C ASP A 68 4.68 4.30 7.67
N GLY A 69 5.30 4.63 6.54
CA GLY A 69 6.37 5.63 6.47
C GLY A 69 5.91 7.01 6.96
N PHE A 70 4.73 7.46 6.56
CA PHE A 70 4.15 8.72 7.03
C PHE A 70 3.78 8.69 8.51
N MET A 71 3.28 7.56 9.03
CA MET A 71 2.99 7.43 10.45
C MET A 71 4.22 7.66 11.31
N SER A 72 5.41 7.24 10.86
CA SER A 72 6.65 7.49 11.59
C SER A 72 7.07 8.97 11.69
N GLN A 73 6.43 9.87 10.94
CA GLN A 73 6.81 11.28 10.92
C GLN A 73 6.35 12.02 12.18
N PRO A 74 7.15 12.96 12.74
CA PRO A 74 6.80 13.69 13.96
C PRO A 74 5.46 14.44 13.87
N ARG A 75 5.02 14.82 12.68
CA ARG A 75 3.73 15.52 12.46
C ARG A 75 2.52 14.60 12.55
N CYS A 76 2.72 13.30 12.40
CA CYS A 76 1.71 12.26 12.57
C CYS A 76 1.71 11.67 13.98
N GLN A 77 2.76 11.93 14.76
CA GLN A 77 2.89 11.52 16.15
C GLN A 77 2.35 12.62 17.06
N GLY A 78 1.53 12.25 18.05
CA GLY A 78 1.06 13.17 19.08
C GLY A 78 1.53 12.76 20.47
N GLU A 79 1.34 13.64 21.45
CA GLU A 79 1.55 13.32 22.86
C GLU A 79 0.33 12.57 23.42
N ASP A 80 0.54 11.73 24.44
CA ASP A 80 -0.51 11.01 25.18
C ASP A 80 -1.48 10.15 24.34
N ASP A 81 -0.94 9.25 23.51
CA ASP A 81 -1.69 8.26 22.71
C ASP A 81 -2.78 8.84 21.79
N ARG A 82 -2.71 10.14 21.46
CA ARG A 82 -3.65 10.80 20.56
C ARG A 82 -2.94 11.30 19.32
N PHE A 83 -3.28 10.71 18.17
CA PHE A 83 -2.78 11.19 16.91
C PHE A 83 -3.31 12.61 16.58
N PRO A 84 -2.45 13.53 16.12
CA PRO A 84 -2.90 14.77 15.50
C PRO A 84 -3.63 14.45 14.18
N ALA A 85 -4.34 15.43 13.62
CA ALA A 85 -5.15 15.23 12.40
C ALA A 85 -4.43 14.51 11.24
N PRO A 86 -3.14 14.78 10.94
CA PRO A 86 -2.40 14.02 9.93
C PRO A 86 -2.24 12.54 10.28
N GLY A 87 -1.95 12.22 11.54
CA GLY A 87 -1.84 10.83 12.01
C GLY A 87 -3.18 10.10 11.95
N LEU A 88 -4.27 10.76 12.34
CA LEU A 88 -5.63 10.19 12.21
C LEU A 88 -6.02 9.90 10.76
N PHE A 89 -5.64 10.79 9.83
CA PHE A 89 -5.90 10.60 8.41
C PHE A 89 -5.12 9.40 7.85
N VAL A 90 -3.83 9.29 8.18
CA VAL A 90 -2.98 8.19 7.71
C VAL A 90 -3.41 6.86 8.35
N ASP A 91 -3.79 6.85 9.62
CA ASP A 91 -4.35 5.68 10.30
C ASP A 91 -5.64 5.20 9.63
N TRP A 92 -6.58 6.10 9.35
CA TRP A 92 -7.79 5.78 8.60
C TRP A 92 -7.47 5.21 7.21
N LEU A 93 -6.57 5.85 6.47
CA LEU A 93 -6.19 5.41 5.13
C LEU A 93 -5.52 4.03 5.15
N THR A 94 -4.73 3.72 6.18
CA THR A 94 -4.12 2.40 6.40
C THR A 94 -5.20 1.35 6.61
N GLY A 95 -6.21 1.66 7.44
CA GLY A 95 -7.38 0.79 7.62
C GLY A 95 -8.15 0.52 6.33
N GLU A 96 -8.37 1.52 5.49
CA GLU A 96 -9.00 1.32 4.16
C GLU A 96 -8.13 0.44 3.24
N CYS A 97 -6.81 0.60 3.28
CA CYS A 97 -5.89 -0.25 2.52
C CYS A 97 -6.00 -1.71 2.97
N ASP A 98 -6.03 -1.97 4.28
CA ASP A 98 -6.19 -3.31 4.84
C ASP A 98 -7.50 -3.97 4.38
N LEU A 99 -8.61 -3.22 4.36
CA LEU A 99 -9.91 -3.72 3.88
C LEU A 99 -9.85 -4.15 2.41
N VAL A 100 -9.17 -3.38 1.56
CA VAL A 100 -8.99 -3.71 0.14
C VAL A 100 -8.06 -4.91 -0.04
N LEU A 101 -6.92 -4.96 0.67
CA LEU A 101 -6.01 -6.10 0.64
C LEU A 101 -6.72 -7.40 1.04
N ASP A 102 -7.52 -7.35 2.11
CA ASP A 102 -8.30 -8.50 2.57
C ASP A 102 -9.43 -8.90 1.62
N ALA A 103 -10.05 -7.94 0.92
CA ALA A 103 -11.01 -8.24 -0.14
C ALA A 103 -10.32 -8.96 -1.32
N CYS A 104 -9.18 -8.45 -1.79
CA CYS A 104 -8.37 -9.09 -2.83
C CYS A 104 -7.95 -10.51 -2.45
N ARG A 105 -7.46 -10.71 -1.21
CA ARG A 105 -7.04 -12.02 -0.70
C ARG A 105 -8.21 -13.00 -0.61
N ARG A 106 -9.36 -12.58 -0.07
CA ARG A 106 -10.55 -13.43 0.03
C ARG A 106 -11.04 -13.87 -1.34
N GLU A 107 -11.10 -12.94 -2.29
CA GLU A 107 -11.54 -13.24 -3.65
C GLU A 107 -10.55 -14.17 -4.37
N ALA A 108 -9.25 -13.90 -4.28
CA ALA A 108 -8.21 -14.75 -4.86
C ALA A 108 -8.21 -16.17 -4.23
N ALA A 109 -8.47 -16.28 -2.93
CA ALA A 109 -8.56 -17.57 -2.24
C ALA A 109 -9.82 -18.35 -2.62
N HIS A 110 -10.95 -17.67 -2.85
CA HIS A 110 -12.22 -18.28 -3.22
C HIS A 110 -12.22 -18.87 -4.63
N ARG A 111 -11.52 -18.21 -5.56
CA ARG A 111 -11.52 -18.61 -6.98
C ARG A 111 -10.65 -19.82 -7.27
N LYS A 112 -11.16 -20.66 -8.18
CA LYS A 112 -10.36 -21.69 -8.84
C LYS A 112 -9.60 -21.07 -10.03
N PRO A 113 -8.25 -21.12 -10.05
CA PRO A 113 -7.47 -20.60 -11.17
C PRO A 113 -7.84 -21.28 -12.49
N LEU A 114 -8.01 -20.52 -13.56
CA LEU A 114 -8.37 -21.06 -14.89
C LEU A 114 -7.15 -21.60 -15.65
N GLY A 115 -5.93 -21.23 -15.24
CA GLY A 115 -4.69 -21.66 -15.86
C GLY A 115 -3.46 -21.31 -15.02
N ASN A 116 -2.26 -21.59 -15.54
CA ASN A 116 -1.02 -21.38 -14.80
C ASN A 116 -0.73 -19.90 -14.49
N SER A 117 -1.10 -18.98 -15.38
CA SER A 117 -1.00 -17.54 -15.11
C SER A 117 -1.81 -17.15 -13.87
N ASP A 118 -3.09 -17.52 -13.82
CA ASP A 118 -3.95 -17.23 -12.66
C ASP A 118 -3.45 -17.88 -11.37
N LYS A 119 -2.83 -19.07 -11.46
CA LYS A 119 -2.22 -19.71 -10.29
C LYS A 119 -1.09 -18.85 -9.75
N HIS A 120 -0.21 -18.33 -10.60
CA HIS A 120 0.88 -17.44 -10.17
C HIS A 120 0.34 -16.15 -9.56
N GLU A 121 -0.62 -15.50 -10.21
CA GLU A 121 -1.22 -14.27 -9.68
C GLU A 121 -1.87 -14.49 -8.31
N ARG A 122 -2.63 -15.57 -8.16
CA ARG A 122 -3.24 -15.97 -6.89
C ARG A 122 -2.19 -16.23 -5.81
N LEU A 123 -1.14 -16.99 -6.13
CA LEU A 123 -0.07 -17.30 -5.19
C LEU A 123 0.64 -16.03 -4.73
N ALA A 124 0.87 -15.09 -5.64
CA ALA A 124 1.52 -13.84 -5.31
C ALA A 124 0.65 -13.00 -4.37
N ILE A 125 -0.67 -12.91 -4.60
CA ILE A 125 -1.62 -12.18 -3.72
C ILE A 125 -1.61 -12.73 -2.28
N ILE A 126 -1.56 -14.06 -2.10
CA ILE A 126 -1.68 -14.68 -0.78
C ILE A 126 -0.34 -14.89 -0.06
N ALA A 127 0.80 -14.71 -0.75
CA ALA A 127 2.12 -15.09 -0.26
C ALA A 127 2.45 -14.43 1.09
N ARG A 128 2.40 -13.10 1.15
CA ARG A 128 2.76 -12.33 2.36
C ARG A 128 1.88 -12.71 3.55
N ALA A 129 0.56 -12.78 3.33
CA ALA A 129 -0.39 -13.18 4.37
C ALA A 129 -0.15 -14.60 4.92
N VAL A 130 0.34 -15.54 4.10
CA VAL A 130 0.69 -16.88 4.57
C VAL A 130 2.02 -16.87 5.34
N LEU A 131 3.01 -16.12 4.85
CA LEU A 131 4.33 -16.03 5.47
C LEU A 131 4.28 -15.35 6.84
N ASP A 132 3.48 -14.29 6.98
CA ASP A 132 3.40 -13.49 8.22
C ASP A 132 2.56 -14.17 9.32
N ASN A 133 1.64 -15.08 8.97
CA ASN A 133 0.74 -15.75 9.93
C ASN A 133 1.47 -16.74 10.87
N SER A 134 2.74 -17.07 10.61
CA SER A 134 3.53 -18.04 11.40
C SER A 134 2.90 -19.45 11.54
N ASP A 135 1.84 -19.74 10.78
CA ASP A 135 1.14 -21.01 10.74
C ASP A 135 1.90 -21.99 9.83
N LYS A 136 2.53 -22.98 10.45
CA LYS A 136 3.32 -24.01 9.76
C LYS A 136 2.49 -24.83 8.78
N ALA A 137 1.23 -25.11 9.08
CA ALA A 137 0.36 -25.91 8.22
C ALA A 137 -0.02 -25.14 6.95
N LYS A 138 -0.38 -23.86 7.09
CA LYS A 138 -0.65 -22.98 5.94
C LYS A 138 0.60 -22.75 5.10
N SER A 139 1.74 -22.53 5.73
CA SER A 139 3.03 -22.38 5.04
C SER A 139 3.40 -23.62 4.23
N ALA A 140 3.22 -24.83 4.79
CA ALA A 140 3.47 -26.09 4.10
C ALA A 140 2.46 -26.35 2.96
N ALA A 141 1.21 -25.94 3.10
CA ALA A 141 0.23 -25.99 2.01
C ALA A 141 0.62 -25.05 0.86
N PHE A 142 0.99 -23.81 1.19
CA PHE A 142 1.45 -22.83 0.21
C PHE A 142 2.72 -23.29 -0.52
N ALA A 143 3.70 -23.87 0.19
CA ALA A 143 4.90 -24.41 -0.44
C ALA A 143 4.60 -25.52 -1.47
N ARG A 144 3.61 -26.37 -1.19
CA ARG A 144 3.15 -27.39 -2.15
C ARG A 144 2.47 -26.75 -3.37
N ASP A 145 1.64 -25.74 -3.14
CA ASP A 145 0.98 -25.02 -4.24
C ASP A 145 2.01 -24.30 -5.13
N VAL A 146 3.06 -23.71 -4.54
CA VAL A 146 4.18 -23.10 -5.27
C VAL A 146 4.95 -24.16 -6.07
N GLN A 147 5.30 -25.30 -5.46
CA GLN A 147 5.97 -26.40 -6.16
C GLN A 147 5.14 -26.91 -7.36
N ALA A 148 3.82 -27.02 -7.21
CA ALA A 148 2.92 -27.44 -8.27
C ALA A 148 2.72 -26.38 -9.37
N ALA A 149 3.10 -25.12 -9.13
CA ALA A 149 3.01 -24.06 -10.13
C ALA A 149 4.28 -23.94 -11.00
N VAL A 150 5.44 -24.37 -10.49
CA VAL A 150 6.73 -24.32 -11.19
C VAL A 150 7.13 -25.63 -11.88
N ALA A 151 6.40 -26.72 -11.64
CA ALA A 151 6.58 -28.03 -12.27
C ALA A 151 5.74 -28.17 -13.55
#